data_AF-W2V0Z0-F1
#
_entry.id   AF-W2V0Z0-F1
#
_cell.length_a   1.000
_cell.length_b   1.000
_cell.length_c   1.000
_cell.angle_alpha   90.00
_cell.angle_beta   90.00
_cell.angle_gamma   90.00
#
_symmetry.space_group_name_H-M   'P 1'
#
loop_
_entity.id
_entity.type
_entity.pdbx_description
1 polymer ?
#
loop_
_entity_poly.entity_id
_entity_poly.type
_entity_poly.pdbx_seq_one_letter_code
_entity_poly.pdbx_strand_id
1 'polypeptide(L)'
;MNKVILINGFAGVGKLTVAEILSGMTGYTLLDNHMINNIVFPFINIDQDIDDSIWHEIITIRKSVFKIISIGKIYDNFILTNEICDDHIDLKYYSDIEKFARSIKAILCNVVLECDDKEELKKE
;
A
#
# COMPACT_ATOMS: atom_id res chain seq x y z
N MET A 1 20.29 -3.20 -6.78
CA MET A 1 19.62 -3.97 -5.71
C MET A 1 18.25 -3.34 -5.53
N ASN A 2 17.18 -4.14 -5.63
CA ASN A 2 15.82 -3.61 -5.61
C ASN A 2 15.46 -3.12 -4.21
N LYS A 3 14.59 -2.13 -4.12
CA LYS A 3 14.08 -1.58 -2.87
C LYS A 3 12.56 -1.55 -2.91
N VAL A 4 11.96 -1.87 -1.77
CA VAL A 4 10.54 -1.68 -1.51
C VAL A 4 10.45 -0.74 -0.33
N ILE A 5 9.86 0.44 -0.54
CA ILE A 5 9.60 1.40 0.52
C ILE A 5 8.13 1.26 0.89
N LEU A 6 7.83 0.91 2.14
CA LEU A 6 6.48 0.86 2.66
C LEU A 6 6.27 2.07 3.57
N ILE A 7 5.36 2.98 3.19
CA ILE A 7 5.00 4.18 3.93
C ILE A 7 3.69 3.93 4.67
N ASN A 8 3.75 3.86 5.99
CA ASN A 8 2.59 3.63 6.86
C ASN A 8 2.21 4.91 7.61
N GLY A 9 1.01 4.94 8.17
CA GLY A 9 0.49 6.00 9.03
C GLY A 9 -1.03 6.06 9.00
N PHE A 10 -1.63 6.84 9.89
CA PHE A 10 -3.08 7.04 9.96
C PHE A 10 -3.64 7.75 8.72
N ALA A 11 -4.97 7.75 8.56
CA ALA A 11 -5.64 8.54 7.52
C ALA A 11 -5.17 10.01 7.56
N GLY A 12 -5.13 10.68 6.41
CA GLY A 12 -4.86 12.13 6.38
C GLY A 12 -3.41 12.60 6.60
N VAL A 13 -2.49 11.78 7.13
CA VAL A 13 -1.08 12.15 7.45
C VAL A 13 -0.17 12.42 6.23
N GLY A 14 -0.71 12.37 5.00
CA GLY A 14 0.03 12.74 3.79
C GLY A 14 0.86 11.63 3.13
N LYS A 15 0.60 10.36 3.46
CA LYS A 15 1.30 9.19 2.89
C LYS A 15 1.38 9.20 1.37
N LEU A 16 0.22 9.37 0.71
CA LEU A 16 0.14 9.40 -0.76
C LEU A 16 0.95 10.57 -1.33
N THR A 17 0.84 11.76 -0.74
CA THR A 17 1.61 12.94 -1.16
C THR A 17 3.12 12.71 -1.06
N VAL A 18 3.59 12.14 0.06
CA VAL A 18 5.02 11.78 0.22
C VAL A 18 5.42 10.71 -0.80
N ALA A 19 4.57 9.71 -1.04
CA ALA A 19 4.84 8.63 -1.99
C ALA A 19 4.95 9.12 -3.43
N GLU A 20 4.07 10.04 -3.86
CA GLU A 20 4.09 10.67 -5.19
C GLU A 20 5.33 11.55 -5.39
N ILE A 21 5.67 12.39 -4.41
CA ILE A 21 6.89 13.22 -4.45
C ILE A 21 8.12 12.32 -4.53
N LEU A 22 8.19 11.29 -3.69
CA LEU A 22 9.31 10.37 -3.66
C LEU A 22 9.42 9.57 -4.97
N SER A 23 8.31 9.13 -5.54
CA SER A 23 8.26 8.49 -6.85
C SER A 23 8.81 9.41 -7.94
N GLY A 24 8.36 10.66 -7.99
CA GLY A 24 8.87 11.66 -8.95
C GLY A 24 10.36 11.97 -8.79
N MET A 25 10.88 11.97 -7.56
CA MET A 25 12.29 12.24 -7.27
C MET A 25 13.21 11.04 -7.57
N THR A 26 12.72 9.82 -7.36
CA THR A 26 13.56 8.60 -7.42
C THR A 26 13.34 7.77 -8.68
N GLY A 27 12.23 8.00 -9.38
CA GLY A 27 11.74 7.16 -10.48
C GLY A 27 11.18 5.81 -10.03
N TYR A 28 10.95 5.60 -8.73
CA TYR A 28 10.42 4.33 -8.22
C TYR A 28 8.94 4.21 -8.57
N THR A 29 8.49 3.02 -8.95
CA THR A 29 7.08 2.78 -9.25
C THR A 29 6.23 2.88 -7.98
N LEU A 30 5.24 3.79 -8.00
CA LEU A 30 4.23 3.86 -6.95
C LEU A 30 3.21 2.74 -7.13
N LEU A 31 3.20 1.80 -6.20
CA LEU A 31 2.22 0.73 -6.07
C LEU A 31 1.37 1.00 -4.83
N ASP A 32 0.57 2.05 -4.92
CA ASP A 32 -0.28 2.55 -3.84
C ASP A 32 -1.40 1.56 -3.50
N ASN A 33 -1.77 1.43 -2.22
CA ASN A 33 -2.82 0.51 -1.79
C ASN A 33 -4.18 0.88 -2.39
N HIS A 34 -4.45 2.18 -2.59
CA HIS A 34 -5.65 2.63 -3.27
C HIS A 34 -5.61 2.28 -4.76
N MET A 35 -4.45 2.09 -5.39
CA MET A 35 -4.43 1.72 -6.82
C MET A 35 -5.16 0.40 -7.10
N ILE A 36 -5.12 -0.54 -6.15
CA ILE A 36 -5.86 -1.81 -6.24
C ILE A 36 -7.32 -1.62 -5.81
N ASN A 37 -7.55 -0.90 -4.72
CA ASN A 37 -8.91 -0.62 -4.25
C ASN A 37 -9.71 0.18 -5.27
N ASN A 38 -9.10 1.16 -5.93
CA ASN A 38 -9.69 2.02 -6.97
C ASN A 38 -10.07 1.26 -8.25
N ILE A 39 -9.57 0.04 -8.45
CA ILE A 39 -10.07 -0.84 -9.51
C ILE A 39 -11.43 -1.43 -9.13
N VAL A 40 -11.65 -1.72 -7.85
CA VAL A 40 -12.86 -2.42 -7.36
C VAL A 40 -13.94 -1.44 -6.90
N PHE A 41 -13.56 -0.40 -6.17
CA PHE A 41 -14.44 0.57 -5.53
C PHE A 41 -15.46 1.24 -6.46
N PRO A 42 -15.13 1.58 -7.73
CA PRO A 42 -16.13 2.13 -8.65
C PRO A 42 -17.30 1.18 -8.98
N PHE A 43 -17.14 -0.12 -8.71
CA PHE A 43 -18.14 -1.16 -9.03
C PHE A 43 -18.92 -1.64 -7.81
N ILE A 44 -18.62 -1.11 -6.61
CA ILE A 44 -19.29 -1.47 -5.35
C ILE A 44 -19.74 -0.21 -4.62
N ASN A 45 -20.79 -0.32 -3.81
CA ASN A 45 -21.24 0.81 -3.00
C ASN A 45 -20.39 0.90 -1.72
N ILE A 46 -19.41 1.79 -1.74
CA ILE A 46 -18.47 2.01 -0.63
C ILE A 46 -19.09 2.78 0.55
N ASP A 47 -20.30 3.34 0.40
CA ASP A 47 -21.02 4.05 1.48
C ASP A 47 -21.61 3.09 2.53
N GLN A 48 -21.43 1.77 2.35
CA GLN A 48 -21.80 0.72 3.29
C GLN A 48 -20.54 -0.01 3.76
N ASP A 49 -20.57 -0.57 4.97
CA ASP A 49 -19.52 -1.45 5.47
C ASP A 49 -19.24 -2.54 4.43
N ILE A 50 -18.01 -2.55 3.89
CA ILE A 50 -17.59 -3.52 2.89
C ILE A 50 -17.51 -4.89 3.56
N ASP A 51 -18.28 -5.84 3.04
CA ASP A 51 -18.32 -7.22 3.52
C ASP A 51 -16.92 -7.88 3.48
N ASP A 52 -16.59 -8.68 4.49
CA ASP A 52 -15.33 -9.40 4.60
C ASP A 52 -15.00 -10.26 3.37
N SER A 53 -16.02 -10.81 2.70
CA SER A 53 -15.84 -11.57 1.45
C SER A 53 -15.35 -10.69 0.30
N ILE A 54 -15.77 -9.44 0.23
CA ILE A 54 -15.27 -8.47 -0.77
C ILE A 54 -13.83 -8.09 -0.44
N TRP A 55 -13.52 -7.83 0.83
CA TRP A 55 -12.14 -7.61 1.27
C TRP A 55 -11.23 -8.80 0.95
N HIS A 56 -11.72 -10.03 1.09
CA HIS A 56 -10.98 -11.23 0.71
C HIS A 56 -10.58 -11.21 -0.77
N GLU A 57 -11.51 -10.84 -1.66
CA GLU A 57 -11.23 -10.77 -3.10
C GLU A 57 -10.28 -9.62 -3.44
N ILE A 58 -10.42 -8.45 -2.81
CA ILE A 58 -9.48 -7.32 -2.97
C ILE A 58 -8.06 -7.76 -2.59
N ILE A 59 -7.91 -8.48 -1.48
CA ILE A 59 -6.62 -9.04 -1.04
C ILE A 59 -6.09 -10.05 -2.07
N THR A 60 -6.96 -10.88 -2.67
CA THR A 60 -6.59 -11.84 -3.72
C THR A 60 -6.10 -11.15 -4.99
N ILE A 61 -6.74 -10.06 -5.41
CA ILE A 61 -6.30 -9.22 -6.55
C ILE A 61 -4.91 -8.66 -6.25
N ARG A 62 -4.70 -8.06 -5.07
CA ARG A 62 -3.39 -7.54 -4.66
C ARG A 62 -2.29 -8.59 -4.72
N LYS A 63 -2.55 -9.78 -4.17
CA LYS A 63 -1.59 -10.90 -4.20
C LYS A 63 -1.28 -11.33 -5.64
N SER A 64 -2.28 -11.31 -6.51
CA SER A 64 -2.11 -11.63 -7.93
C SER A 64 -1.23 -10.60 -8.64
N VAL A 65 -1.40 -9.30 -8.35
CA VAL A 65 -0.52 -8.24 -8.85
C VAL A 65 0.93 -8.46 -8.40
N PHE A 66 1.17 -8.68 -7.10
CA PHE A 66 2.52 -8.98 -6.58
C PHE A 66 3.14 -10.21 -7.26
N LYS A 67 2.34 -11.26 -7.48
CA LYS A 67 2.77 -12.47 -8.18
C LYS A 67 3.14 -12.18 -9.64
N ILE A 68 2.34 -11.40 -10.36
CA ILE A 68 2.61 -11.00 -11.75
C ILE A 68 3.92 -10.22 -11.84
N ILE A 69 4.12 -9.22 -10.97
CA ILE A 69 5.36 -8.44 -10.92
C ILE A 69 6.57 -9.35 -10.68
N SER A 70 6.43 -10.29 -9.73
CA SER A 70 7.49 -11.24 -9.38
C SER A 70 7.85 -12.18 -10.55
N ILE A 71 6.86 -12.71 -11.25
CA ILE A 71 7.06 -13.62 -12.40
C ILE A 71 7.59 -12.88 -13.61
N GLY A 72 7.05 -11.69 -13.88
CA GLY A 72 7.43 -10.84 -15.01
C GLY A 72 8.87 -10.34 -14.93
N LYS A 73 9.57 -10.57 -13.80
CA LYS A 73 10.92 -10.07 -13.55
C LYS A 73 11.02 -8.57 -13.79
N ILE A 74 9.93 -7.86 -13.42
CA ILE A 74 9.90 -6.40 -13.42
C ILE A 74 10.73 -5.99 -12.21
N TYR A 75 12.04 -5.86 -12.42
CA TYR A 75 13.00 -5.47 -11.39
C TYR A 75 13.00 -3.95 -11.27
N ASP A 76 11.94 -3.43 -10.66
CA ASP A 76 11.87 -2.03 -10.29
C ASP A 76 12.00 -1.88 -8.76
N ASN A 77 12.21 -0.65 -8.34
CA ASN A 77 12.01 -0.26 -6.96
C ASN A 77 10.57 0.21 -6.79
N PHE A 78 9.95 -0.13 -5.67
CA PHE A 78 8.55 0.16 -5.42
C PHE A 78 8.38 1.05 -4.20
N ILE A 79 7.40 1.93 -4.25
CA ILE A 79 6.86 2.65 -3.10
C ILE A 79 5.44 2.17 -2.90
N LEU A 80 5.11 1.74 -1.69
CA LEU A 80 3.77 1.36 -1.28
C LEU A 80 3.33 2.24 -0.12
N THR A 81 2.02 2.39 0.03
CA THR A 81 1.40 3.07 1.15
C THR A 81 0.56 2.06 1.93
N ASN A 82 0.40 2.28 3.24
CA ASN A 82 -0.59 1.57 4.03
C ASN A 82 -1.22 2.51 5.05
N GLU A 83 -2.50 2.32 5.29
CA GLU A 83 -3.15 2.90 6.45
C GLU A 83 -3.01 1.93 7.62
N ILE A 84 -2.58 2.45 8.78
CA ILE A 84 -2.51 1.64 10.01
C ILE A 84 -3.90 1.70 10.65
N CYS A 85 -4.51 0.53 10.84
CA CYS A 85 -5.81 0.36 11.48
C CYS A 85 -5.69 -0.34 12.85
N ASP A 86 -4.47 -0.66 13.30
CA ASP A 86 -4.16 -1.26 14.60
C ASP A 86 -4.86 -2.62 14.85
N ASP A 87 -4.92 -3.46 13.83
CA ASP A 87 -5.62 -4.75 13.87
C ASP A 87 -4.82 -5.93 13.26
N HIS A 88 -5.45 -7.11 13.19
CA HIS A 88 -4.86 -8.30 12.58
C HIS A 88 -4.69 -8.19 11.05
N ILE A 89 -5.36 -7.24 10.40
CA ILE A 89 -5.31 -7.01 8.96
C ILE A 89 -3.96 -6.36 8.60
N ASP A 90 -3.47 -5.43 9.43
CA ASP A 90 -2.16 -4.79 9.26
C ASP A 90 -1.00 -5.80 9.28
N LEU A 91 -1.00 -6.74 10.23
CA LEU A 91 0.02 -7.78 10.31
C LEU A 91 0.03 -8.67 9.06
N LYS A 92 -1.15 -8.99 8.54
CA LYS A 92 -1.28 -9.81 7.33
C LYS A 92 -0.83 -9.04 6.10
N TYR A 93 -1.16 -7.76 6.01
CA TYR A 93 -0.69 -6.88 4.94
C TYR A 93 0.83 -6.79 4.94
N TYR A 94 1.43 -6.48 6.08
CA TYR A 94 2.89 -6.42 6.22
C TYR A 94 3.56 -7.75 5.82
N SER A 95 2.99 -8.88 6.25
CA SER A 95 3.48 -10.22 5.84
C SER A 95 3.42 -10.43 4.33
N ASP A 96 2.37 -9.95 3.66
CA ASP A 96 2.25 -10.03 2.20
C ASP A 96 3.29 -9.13 1.51
N ILE A 97 3.60 -7.95 2.04
CA ILE A 97 4.66 -7.06 1.54
C ILE A 97 6.04 -7.68 1.73
N GLU A 98 6.33 -8.29 2.88
CA GLU A 98 7.59 -8.99 3.10
C GLU A 98 7.81 -10.12 2.09
N LYS A 99 6.76 -10.91 1.81
CA LYS A 99 6.82 -11.98 0.81
C LYS A 99 7.08 -11.43 -0.59
N PHE A 100 6.42 -10.32 -0.95
CA PHE A 100 6.63 -9.63 -2.21
C PHE A 100 8.07 -9.10 -2.33
N ALA A 101 8.59 -8.39 -1.33
CA ALA A 101 9.96 -7.89 -1.35
C ALA A 101 10.97 -9.03 -1.52
N ARG A 102 10.77 -10.16 -0.83
CA ARG A 102 11.61 -11.36 -0.99
C ARG A 102 11.53 -11.96 -2.39
N SER A 103 10.34 -12.04 -2.99
CA SER A 103 10.17 -12.65 -4.33
C SER A 103 10.88 -11.86 -5.43
N ILE A 104 11.00 -10.54 -5.28
CA ILE A 104 11.76 -9.68 -6.19
C ILE A 104 13.19 -9.35 -5.73
N LYS A 105 13.69 -10.03 -4.68
CA LYS A 105 15.02 -9.82 -4.07
C LYS A 105 15.29 -8.35 -3.70
N ALA A 106 14.28 -7.69 -3.16
CA ALA A 106 14.37 -6.31 -2.70
C ALA A 106 14.66 -6.21 -1.20
N ILE A 107 15.28 -5.10 -0.80
CA ILE A 107 15.32 -4.66 0.60
C ILE A 107 14.02 -3.93 0.91
N LEU A 108 13.31 -4.39 1.95
CA LEU A 108 12.15 -3.71 2.50
C LEU A 108 12.61 -2.61 3.47
N CYS A 109 12.18 -1.38 3.22
CA CYS A 109 12.36 -0.23 4.09
C CYS A 109 10.99 0.23 4.59
N ASN A 110 10.75 0.08 5.88
CA ASN A 110 9.50 0.50 6.51
C ASN A 110 9.64 1.92 7.04
N VAL A 111 8.74 2.82 6.63
CA VAL A 111 8.67 4.21 7.05
C VAL A 111 7.31 4.42 7.69
N VAL A 112 7.27 5.05 8.86
CA VAL A 112 6.02 5.44 9.54
C VAL A 112 5.96 6.95 9.54
N LEU A 113 4.85 7.50 9.04
CA LEU A 113 4.53 8.91 9.12
C LEU A 113 3.58 9.13 10.30
N GLU A 114 3.99 10.03 11.18
CA GLU A 114 3.20 10.48 12.34
C GLU A 114 2.94 11.97 12.18
N CYS A 115 1.78 12.42 12.66
CA CYS A 115 1.39 13.82 12.70
C CYS A 115 0.72 14.08 14.05
N ASP A 116 0.95 15.25 14.65
CA ASP A 116 0.26 15.62 15.90
C ASP A 116 -1.23 15.84 15.64
N ASP A 117 -2.09 15.34 16.55
CA ASP A 117 -3.58 15.36 16.50
C ASP A 117 -4.22 16.71 16.05
N LYS A 118 -3.51 17.83 16.23
CA LYS A 118 -4.00 19.18 15.87
C LYS A 118 -4.05 19.45 14.37
N GLU A 119 -3.39 18.64 13.55
CA GLU A 119 -3.37 18.79 12.08
C GLU A 119 -4.29 17.79 11.38
N GLU A 120 -4.67 16.70 12.04
CA GLU A 120 -5.53 15.63 11.48
C GLU A 120 -6.97 16.10 11.23
N LEU A 121 -7.50 16.94 12.13
CA LEU A 121 -8.85 17.53 12.07
C LEU A 121 -9.04 18.65 11.03
N LYS A 122 -8.01 19.03 10.25
CA LYS A 122 -8.14 20.11 9.24
C LYS A 122 -8.65 19.61 7.87
N LYS A 123 -8.89 18.31 7.70
CA LYS A 123 -9.22 17.69 6.41
C LYS A 123 -10.59 17.01 6.33
N GLU A 124 -11.42 17.11 7.36
CA GLU A 124 -12.85 16.74 7.30
C GLU A 124 -13.73 17.90 6.84
#